data_AF-A0A1J3FYG4-F1
#
_entry.id   AF-A0A1J3FYG4-F1
#
_cell.length_a   1.000
_cell.length_b   1.000
_cell.length_c   1.000
_cell.angle_alpha   90.00
_cell.angle_beta   90.00
_cell.angle_gamma   90.00
#
_symmetry.space_group_name_H-M   'P 1'
#
loop_
_entity.id
_entity.type
_entity.pdbx_description
1 polymer ?
#
loop_
_entity_poly.entity_id
_entity_poly.type
_entity_poly.pdbx_seq_one_letter_code
_entity_poly.pdbx_strand_id
1 'polypeptide(L)'
;RDAVCKHKALIEELDKVIERLLVPSEYARSLTEDSFDEADMFRHIQACEWLAKALSSLEVPNIDPIYANMQAVKEKRAELEKL
;
A
#
# COMPACT_ATOMS: atom_id res chain seq x y z
N ARG A 1 -15.99 28.75 -6.84
CA ARG A 1 -14.51 28.72 -6.76
C ARG A 1 -14.05 27.59 -5.84
N ASP A 2 -14.84 27.22 -4.82
CA ASP A 2 -14.54 26.17 -3.82
C ASP A 2 -14.58 24.73 -4.35
N ALA A 3 -15.35 24.44 -5.41
CA ALA A 3 -15.42 23.09 -6.00
C ALA A 3 -14.14 22.70 -6.77
N VAL A 4 -13.42 23.66 -7.35
CA VAL A 4 -12.16 23.40 -8.08
C VAL A 4 -11.03 23.06 -7.10
N CYS A 5 -11.01 23.71 -5.92
CA CYS A 5 -10.02 23.44 -4.87
C CYS A 5 -10.18 22.06 -4.24
N LYS A 6 -11.43 21.57 -4.08
CA LYS A 6 -11.70 20.24 -3.52
C LYS A 6 -11.22 19.10 -4.41
N HIS A 7 -11.40 19.20 -5.73
CA HIS A 7 -10.89 18.20 -6.66
C HIS A 7 -9.37 18.12 -6.64
N LYS A 8 -8.69 19.27 -6.53
CA LYS A 8 -7.23 19.29 -6.44
C LYS A 8 -6.70 18.58 -5.20
N ALA A 9 -7.30 18.85 -4.03
CA ALA A 9 -6.92 18.18 -2.78
C ALA A 9 -7.17 16.66 -2.86
N LEU A 10 -8.27 16.23 -3.49
CA LEU A 10 -8.56 14.80 -3.69
C LEU A 10 -7.52 14.12 -4.59
N ILE A 11 -7.09 14.80 -5.66
CA ILE A 11 -6.05 14.31 -6.58
C ILE A 11 -4.71 14.22 -5.84
N GLU A 12 -4.35 15.23 -5.04
CA GLU A 12 -3.10 15.21 -4.25
C GLU A 12 -3.08 14.06 -3.22
N GLU A 13 -4.21 13.77 -2.57
CA GLU A 13 -4.30 12.60 -1.67
C GLU A 13 -4.25 11.28 -2.45
N LEU A 14 -4.86 11.22 -3.65
CA LEU A 14 -4.78 10.05 -4.52
C LEU A 14 -3.35 9.79 -4.99
N ASP A 15 -2.62 10.83 -5.40
CA ASP A 15 -1.22 10.72 -5.83
C ASP A 15 -0.34 10.18 -4.70
N LYS A 16 -0.50 10.67 -3.47
CA LYS A 16 0.22 10.16 -2.29
C LYS A 16 -0.05 8.68 -2.02
N VAL A 17 -1.29 8.22 -2.23
CA VAL A 17 -1.66 6.82 -2.06
C VAL A 17 -1.05 5.97 -3.18
N ILE A 18 -1.11 6.45 -4.42
CA ILE A 18 -0.51 5.79 -5.58
C ILE A 18 0.99 5.63 -5.40
N GLU A 19 1.71 6.68 -4.98
CA GLU A 19 3.15 6.62 -4.72
C GLU A 19 3.55 5.56 -3.69
N ARG A 20 2.69 5.30 -2.68
CA ARG A 20 2.94 4.27 -1.66
C ARG A 20 2.63 2.85 -2.13
N LEU A 21 1.72 2.71 -3.10
CA LEU A 21 1.24 1.41 -3.57
C LEU A 21 1.92 0.94 -4.85
N LEU A 22 2.53 1.85 -5.61
CA LEU A 22 3.24 1.49 -6.83
C LEU A 22 4.55 0.78 -6.50
N VAL A 23 4.65 -0.45 -7.00
CA VAL A 23 5.89 -1.22 -6.95
C VAL A 23 6.90 -0.61 -7.92
N PRO A 24 8.11 -0.22 -7.46
CA PRO A 24 9.17 0.22 -8.34
C PRO A 24 9.50 -0.85 -9.37
N SER A 25 9.72 -0.43 -10.61
CA SER A 25 9.97 -1.34 -11.73
C SER A 25 11.16 -2.28 -11.51
N GLU A 26 12.16 -1.80 -10.77
CA GLU A 26 13.35 -2.54 -10.36
C GLU A 26 13.06 -3.70 -9.41
N TYR A 27 11.95 -3.65 -8.66
CA TYR A 27 11.52 -4.71 -7.75
C TYR A 27 10.42 -5.58 -8.33
N ALA A 28 9.69 -5.11 -9.33
CA ALA A 28 8.57 -5.83 -9.93
C ALA A 28 8.96 -7.23 -10.41
N ARG A 29 10.11 -7.36 -11.09
CA ARG A 29 10.61 -8.66 -11.53
C ARG A 29 10.96 -9.55 -10.34
N SER A 30 11.78 -9.07 -9.41
CA SER A 30 12.19 -9.84 -8.22
C SER A 30 11.02 -10.27 -7.32
N LEU A 31 9.89 -9.55 -7.33
CA LEU A 31 8.70 -9.91 -6.54
C LEU A 31 7.72 -10.84 -7.28
N THR A 32 7.89 -11.05 -8.59
CA THR A 32 6.96 -11.84 -9.42
C THR A 32 7.61 -13.01 -10.14
N GLU A 33 8.94 -13.07 -10.15
CA GLU A 33 9.70 -14.16 -10.76
C GLU A 33 9.50 -15.46 -9.96
N ASP A 34 9.31 -16.55 -10.69
CA ASP A 34 9.08 -17.89 -10.16
C ASP A 34 10.37 -18.68 -9.96
N SER A 35 11.48 -18.16 -10.50
CA SER A 35 12.82 -18.73 -10.37
C SER A 35 13.70 -17.92 -9.41
N PHE A 36 14.44 -18.62 -8.56
CA PHE A 36 15.36 -18.00 -7.63
C PHE A 36 16.79 -18.39 -7.95
N ASP A 37 17.58 -17.42 -8.43
CA ASP A 37 19.03 -17.56 -8.62
C ASP A 37 19.76 -16.98 -7.40
N GLU A 38 20.72 -17.73 -6.85
CA GLU A 38 21.58 -17.27 -5.76
C GLU A 38 22.39 -16.04 -6.16
N ALA A 39 22.74 -15.89 -7.43
CA ALA A 39 23.41 -14.70 -7.96
C ALA A 39 22.56 -13.43 -7.81
N ASP A 40 21.23 -13.56 -7.80
CA ASP A 40 20.27 -12.46 -7.65
C ASP A 40 19.67 -12.37 -6.24
N MET A 41 20.09 -13.22 -5.30
CA MET A 41 19.67 -13.25 -3.90
C MET A 41 19.58 -11.86 -3.26
N PHE A 42 20.61 -11.04 -3.44
CA PHE A 42 20.67 -9.70 -2.85
C PHE A 42 19.54 -8.79 -3.34
N ARG A 43 19.17 -8.87 -4.63
CA ARG A 43 18.07 -8.09 -5.20
C ARG A 43 16.72 -8.56 -4.68
N HIS A 44 16.54 -9.87 -4.54
CA HIS A 44 15.35 -10.44 -3.92
C HIS A 44 15.17 -9.95 -2.48
N ILE A 45 16.25 -9.93 -1.68
CA ILE A 45 16.22 -9.39 -0.31
C ILE A 45 15.82 -7.92 -0.32
N GLN A 46 16.45 -7.09 -1.15
CA GLN A 46 16.12 -5.66 -1.22
C GLN A 46 14.67 -5.41 -1.65
N ALA A 47 14.16 -6.17 -2.61
CA ALA A 47 12.77 -6.07 -3.06
C ALA A 47 11.79 -6.45 -1.93
N CYS A 48 12.08 -7.51 -1.19
CA CYS A 48 11.30 -7.94 -0.03
C CYS A 48 11.37 -6.93 1.14
N GLU A 49 12.53 -6.34 1.41
CA GLU A 49 12.70 -5.27 2.41
C GLU A 49 11.88 -4.04 2.03
N TRP A 50 11.91 -3.64 0.76
CA TRP A 50 11.07 -2.57 0.24
C TRP A 50 9.58 -2.90 0.43
N LEU A 51 9.16 -4.11 0.07
CA LEU A 51 7.77 -4.54 0.21
C LEU A 51 7.30 -4.53 1.67
N ALA A 52 8.12 -5.06 2.59
CA ALA A 52 7.82 -5.04 4.01
C ALA A 52 7.67 -3.62 4.57
N LYS A 53 8.54 -2.70 4.12
CA LYS A 53 8.44 -1.29 4.48
C LYS A 53 7.20 -0.62 3.90
N ALA A 54 6.85 -0.94 2.65
CA ALA A 54 5.64 -0.45 2.01
C ALA A 54 4.38 -0.92 2.77
N LEU A 55 4.30 -2.20 3.13
CA LEU A 55 3.20 -2.76 3.92
C LEU A 55 3.08 -2.11 5.30
N SER A 56 4.17 -1.96 6.05
CA SER A 56 4.14 -1.30 7.37
C SER A 56 3.74 0.18 7.31
N SER A 57 3.92 0.85 6.17
CA SER A 57 3.41 2.21 5.97
C SER A 57 1.89 2.29 5.83
N LEU A 58 1.24 1.15 5.54
CA LEU A 58 -0.22 1.00 5.40
C LEU A 58 -0.88 0.49 6.68
N GLU A 59 -0.10 0.24 7.74
CA GLU A 59 -0.59 -0.21 9.04
C GLU A 59 -0.71 0.96 10.02
N VAL A 60 -1.48 0.77 11.10
CA VAL A 60 -1.54 1.71 12.22
C VAL A 60 -0.18 1.72 12.92
N PRO A 61 0.41 2.89 13.27
CA PRO A 61 -0.16 4.24 13.26
C PRO A 61 0.14 5.07 12.00
N ASN A 62 0.70 4.47 10.95
CA ASN A 62 1.21 5.19 9.77
C ASN A 62 0.12 5.50 8.73
N ILE A 63 -1.00 4.76 8.77
CA ILE A 63 -2.16 5.02 7.92
C ILE A 63 -3.11 6.06 8.54
N ASP A 64 -3.80 6.82 7.69
CA ASP A 64 -4.73 7.87 8.12
C ASP A 64 -5.81 7.30 9.07
N PRO A 65 -6.06 7.93 10.24
CA PRO A 65 -7.06 7.45 11.20
C PRO A 65 -8.48 7.30 10.61
N ILE A 66 -8.86 8.12 9.64
CA ILE A 66 -10.14 8.02 8.93
C ILE A 66 -10.19 6.69 8.17
N TYR A 67 -9.11 6.35 7.45
CA TYR A 67 -9.02 5.08 6.74
C TYR A 67 -9.01 3.89 7.72
N ALA A 68 -8.25 3.98 8.81
CA ALA A 68 -8.23 2.95 9.85
C ALA A 68 -9.64 2.70 10.44
N ASN A 69 -10.40 3.76 10.70
CA ASN A 69 -11.78 3.67 11.18
C ASN A 69 -12.71 3.02 10.14
N MET A 70 -12.59 3.38 8.86
CA MET A 70 -13.37 2.76 7.79
C MET A 70 -13.08 1.26 7.67
N GLN A 71 -11.81 0.87 7.78
CA GLN A 71 -11.39 -0.53 7.77
C GLN A 71 -11.99 -1.31 8.95
N ALA A 72 -11.90 -0.76 10.17
CA ALA A 72 -12.48 -1.38 11.37
C ALA A 72 -14.00 -1.57 11.26
N VAL A 73 -14.72 -0.60 10.67
CA VAL A 73 -16.17 -0.72 10.43
C VAL A 73 -16.48 -1.84 9.43
N LYS A 74 -15.69 -1.95 8.34
CA LYS A 74 -15.85 -3.04 7.36
C LYS A 74 -15.63 -4.41 8.00
N GLU A 75 -14.59 -4.56 8.81
CA GLU A 75 -14.27 -5.81 9.52
C GLU A 75 -15.39 -6.20 10.49
N LYS A 76 -15.86 -5.26 11.32
CA LYS A 76 -17.00 -5.50 12.23
C LYS A 76 -18.27 -5.88 11.50
N ARG A 77 -18.53 -5.26 10.34
CA ARG A 77 -19.67 -5.63 9.48
C ARG A 77 -19.52 -7.06 8.94
N ALA A 78 -18.33 -7.44 8.48
CA ALA A 78 -18.07 -8.78 7.98
C ALA A 78 -18.14 -9.86 9.08
N GLU A 79 -17.80 -9.52 10.33
CA GLU A 79 -18.02 -10.39 11.49
C GLU A 79 -19.52 -10.59 11.75
N LEU A 80 -20.33 -9.51 11.71
CA LEU A 80 -21.78 -9.58 11.89
C LEU A 80 -22.48 -10.42 10.81
N GLU A 81 -22.02 -10.37 9.56
CA GLU A 81 -22.59 -11.17 8.46
C GLU A 81 -22.32 -12.68 8.58
N LYS A 82 -21.38 -13.08 9.45
CA LYS A 82 -21.06 -14.50 9.70
C LYS A 82 -21.86 -15.09 10.85
N LEU A 83 -22.67 -14.28 11.55
CA LEU A 83 -23.61 -14.71 12.61
C LEU A 83 -24.96 -15.07 12.02
#